data_AF-A0A3P6CC20-F1
#
_entry.id   AF-A0A3P6CC20-F1
#
_cell.length_a   1.000
_cell.length_b   1.000
_cell.length_c   1.000
_cell.angle_alpha   90.00
_cell.angle_beta   90.00
_cell.angle_gamma   90.00
#
_symmetry.space_group_name_H-M   'P 1'
#
loop_
_entity.id
_entity.type
_entity.pdbx_description
1 polymer ?
#
loop_
_entity_poly.entity_id
_entity_poly.type
_entity_poly.pdbx_seq_one_letter_code
_entity_poly.pdbx_strand_id
1 'polypeptide(L)'
;MLKPNVFLLYMFLITASLYSISHSLSLLGFQINIRGIVRCSLTGDPNAPPVSGSVVNLVCANETTNLSGVLTDPTGAFNFTLKFSDTLLYDPSYCVVEANLPAGNCSLSPPNGTLTATVNLVNVFVTSALVTLNYITGPFVQN
;
A
#
# COMPACT_ATOMS: atom_id res chain seq x y z
N MET A 1 41.99 7.80 44.95
CA MET A 1 41.20 6.57 45.16
C MET A 1 39.77 6.96 45.47
N LEU A 2 38.82 6.73 44.56
CA LEU A 2 37.40 7.03 44.76
C LEU A 2 36.81 5.99 45.73
N LYS A 3 36.05 6.46 46.72
CA LYS A 3 35.37 5.60 47.71
C LYS A 3 34.38 4.68 46.97
N PRO A 4 34.35 3.35 47.24
CA PRO A 4 33.55 2.39 46.48
C PRO A 4 32.07 2.75 46.32
N ASN A 5 31.49 3.41 47.33
CA ASN A 5 30.08 3.83 47.33
C ASN A 5 29.77 4.93 46.30
N VAL A 6 30.76 5.78 45.96
CA VAL A 6 30.58 6.87 44.97
C VAL A 6 30.60 6.32 43.54
N PHE A 7 31.41 5.28 43.31
CA PHE A 7 31.52 4.63 42.01
C PHE A 7 30.23 3.89 41.63
N LEU A 8 29.60 3.21 42.59
CA LEU A 8 28.32 2.53 42.40
C LEU A 8 27.17 3.51 42.09
N LEU A 9 27.14 4.65 42.78
CA LEU A 9 26.16 5.72 42.54
C LEU A 9 26.29 6.32 41.13
N TYR A 10 27.52 6.54 40.67
CA TYR A 10 27.78 6.99 39.30
C TYR A 10 27.36 5.95 38.26
N MET A 11 27.65 4.68 38.49
CA MET A 11 27.24 3.59 37.59
C MET A 11 25.71 3.51 37.47
N PHE A 12 24.97 3.67 38.58
CA PHE A 12 23.50 3.66 38.60
C PHE A 12 22.89 4.88 37.89
N LEU A 13 23.49 6.06 38.04
CA LEU A 13 23.06 7.28 37.35
C LEU A 13 23.29 7.19 35.84
N ILE A 14 24.43 6.60 35.42
CA ILE A 14 24.75 6.40 34.00
C ILE A 14 23.77 5.39 33.36
N THR A 15 23.48 4.26 34.01
CA THR A 15 22.53 3.28 33.47
C THR A 15 21.10 3.83 33.42
N ALA A 16 20.65 4.57 34.43
CA ALA A 16 19.32 5.21 34.42
C ALA A 16 19.15 6.23 33.26
N SER A 17 20.21 6.95 32.89
CA SER A 17 20.20 7.90 31.78
C SER A 17 20.20 7.25 30.38
N LEU A 18 20.70 6.00 30.28
CA LEU A 18 20.73 5.24 29.03
C LEU A 18 19.42 4.46 28.80
N TYR A 19 18.68 4.13 29.86
CA TYR A 19 17.38 3.45 29.78
C TYR A 19 16.26 4.30 29.17
N SER A 20 16.44 5.63 29.11
CA SER A 20 15.42 6.54 28.54
C SER A 20 15.35 6.49 27.01
N ILE A 21 16.36 5.92 26.35
CA ILE A 21 16.44 5.87 24.87
C ILE A 21 15.77 4.59 24.33
N SER A 22 15.56 3.57 25.17
CA SER A 22 15.10 2.23 24.74
C SER A 22 13.58 2.05 24.69
N HIS A 23 12.78 3.02 25.17
CA HIS A 23 11.31 2.86 25.30
C HIS A 23 10.46 3.73 24.37
N SER A 24 11.04 4.32 23.32
CA SER A 24 10.27 4.97 22.26
C SER A 24 10.37 4.22 20.92
N LEU A 25 10.32 2.89 20.95
CA LEU A 25 9.76 2.18 19.81
C LEU A 25 8.24 2.44 19.83
N SER A 26 7.84 3.66 19.46
CA SER A 26 6.47 3.90 19.02
C SER A 26 6.34 3.00 17.81
N LEU A 27 5.67 1.85 17.99
CA LEU A 27 5.28 0.98 16.90
C LEU A 27 4.24 1.78 16.10
N LEU A 28 4.73 2.75 15.31
CA LEU A 28 3.91 3.54 14.42
C LEU A 28 3.16 2.50 13.59
N GLY A 29 1.84 2.47 13.73
CA GLY A 29 1.01 1.70 12.83
C GLY A 29 1.37 2.11 11.41
N PHE A 30 1.30 1.18 10.49
CA PHE A 30 1.58 1.43 9.09
C PHE A 30 0.36 1.06 8.27
N GLN A 31 -0.04 1.98 7.40
CA GLN A 31 -1.20 1.80 6.53
C GLN A 31 -0.83 2.24 5.13
N ILE A 32 -1.21 1.42 4.16
CA ILE A 32 -1.08 1.74 2.74
C ILE A 32 -2.47 1.89 2.18
N ASN A 33 -2.73 3.03 1.53
CA ASN A 33 -3.92 3.24 0.73
C ASN A 33 -3.53 3.32 -0.74
N ILE A 34 -4.20 2.55 -1.59
CA ILE A 34 -3.95 2.57 -3.04
C ILE A 34 -5.28 2.85 -3.72
N ARG A 35 -5.33 3.91 -4.52
CA ARG A 35 -6.56 4.36 -5.20
C ARG A 35 -6.37 4.37 -6.70
N GLY A 36 -7.44 4.12 -7.43
CA GLY A 36 -7.41 4.17 -8.89
C GLY A 36 -8.81 4.15 -9.48
N ILE A 37 -8.86 4.27 -10.80
CA ILE A 37 -10.10 4.19 -11.58
C ILE A 37 -9.84 3.22 -12.73
N VAL A 38 -10.66 2.18 -12.82
CA VAL A 38 -10.65 1.26 -13.95
C VAL A 38 -11.57 1.82 -15.03
N ARG A 39 -11.01 1.95 -16.24
CA ARG A 39 -11.73 2.42 -17.42
C ARG A 39 -11.69 1.37 -18.51
N CYS A 40 -12.67 1.46 -19.39
CA CYS A 40 -12.88 0.57 -20.50
C CYS A 40 -11.91 0.90 -21.64
N SER A 41 -10.62 0.70 -21.41
CA SER A 41 -9.57 0.97 -22.40
C SER A 41 -8.44 -0.03 -22.27
N LEU A 42 -8.04 -0.62 -23.41
CA LEU A 42 -6.85 -1.47 -23.48
C LEU A 42 -5.54 -0.66 -23.50
N THR A 43 -5.63 0.61 -23.89
CA THR A 43 -4.48 1.52 -24.06
C THR A 43 -4.36 2.58 -22.95
N GLY A 44 -5.21 2.50 -21.92
CA GLY A 44 -5.21 3.48 -20.84
C GLY A 44 -5.78 4.88 -21.16
N ASP A 45 -6.70 5.02 -22.13
CA ASP A 45 -7.38 6.29 -22.43
C ASP A 45 -8.13 6.81 -21.19
N PRO A 46 -7.77 8.01 -20.67
CA PRO A 46 -8.42 8.59 -19.49
C PRO A 46 -9.88 9.01 -19.74
N ASN A 47 -10.32 9.11 -20.99
CA ASN A 47 -11.69 9.50 -21.35
C ASN A 47 -12.62 8.30 -21.56
N ALA A 48 -12.07 7.08 -21.57
CA ALA A 48 -12.86 5.87 -21.76
C ALA A 48 -13.89 5.68 -20.63
N PRO A 49 -15.05 5.07 -20.91
CA PRO A 49 -16.09 4.85 -19.90
C PRO A 49 -15.57 4.10 -18.66
N PRO A 50 -15.99 4.45 -17.44
CA PRO A 50 -15.59 3.71 -16.25
C PRO A 50 -16.20 2.29 -16.24
N VAL A 51 -15.52 1.36 -15.58
CA VAL A 51 -15.98 -0.03 -15.45
C VAL A 51 -16.43 -0.30 -14.03
N SER A 52 -17.73 -0.55 -13.84
CA SER A 52 -18.31 -0.87 -12.54
C SER A 52 -18.33 -2.38 -12.27
N GLY A 53 -18.21 -2.78 -11.00
CA GLY A 53 -18.28 -4.18 -10.57
C GLY A 53 -17.12 -5.08 -11.04
N SER A 54 -16.03 -4.50 -11.53
CA SER A 54 -14.80 -5.23 -11.87
C SER A 54 -14.07 -5.66 -10.59
N VAL A 55 -13.52 -6.87 -10.60
CA VAL A 55 -12.61 -7.35 -9.55
C VAL A 55 -11.22 -6.78 -9.81
N VAL A 56 -10.71 -6.05 -8.83
CA VAL A 56 -9.37 -5.48 -8.83
C VAL A 56 -8.55 -6.14 -7.74
N ASN A 57 -7.40 -6.69 -8.09
CA ASN A 57 -6.48 -7.36 -7.19
C ASN A 57 -5.18 -6.57 -7.07
N LEU A 58 -4.64 -6.50 -5.86
CA LEU A 58 -3.25 -6.10 -5.65
C LEU A 58 -2.39 -7.36 -5.61
N VAL A 59 -1.54 -7.52 -6.61
CA VAL A 59 -0.69 -8.70 -6.75
C VAL A 59 0.77 -8.29 -6.61
N CYS A 60 1.50 -8.97 -5.74
CA CYS A 60 2.87 -8.67 -5.39
C CYS A 60 3.77 -9.90 -5.54
N ALA A 61 5.08 -9.70 -5.37
CA ALA A 61 6.11 -10.72 -5.58
C ALA A 61 6.11 -11.28 -7.02
N ASN A 62 6.21 -10.38 -8.01
CA ASN A 62 6.17 -10.71 -9.44
C ASN A 62 4.90 -11.48 -9.85
N GLU A 63 3.73 -10.92 -9.51
CA GLU A 63 2.42 -11.46 -9.92
C GLU A 63 2.06 -12.83 -9.32
N THR A 64 2.77 -13.30 -8.29
CA THR A 64 2.53 -14.64 -7.69
C THR A 64 1.60 -14.62 -6.49
N THR A 65 1.50 -13.49 -5.79
CA THR A 65 0.80 -13.40 -4.49
C THR A 65 -0.25 -12.31 -4.52
N ASN A 66 -1.53 -12.70 -4.41
CA ASN A 66 -2.62 -11.74 -4.24
C ASN A 66 -2.71 -11.30 -2.76
N LEU A 67 -2.44 -10.02 -2.51
CA LEU A 67 -2.51 -9.44 -1.16
C LEU A 67 -3.92 -9.00 -0.79
N SER A 68 -4.71 -8.52 -1.76
CA SER A 68 -6.05 -7.99 -1.51
C SER A 68 -6.85 -7.90 -2.80
N GLY A 69 -8.17 -8.08 -2.70
CA GLY A 69 -9.12 -7.92 -3.80
C GLY A 69 -10.29 -7.03 -3.40
N VAL A 70 -10.67 -6.10 -4.28
CA VAL A 70 -11.80 -5.18 -4.11
C VAL A 70 -12.63 -5.10 -5.39
N LEU A 71 -13.86 -4.60 -5.26
CA LEU A 71 -14.72 -4.30 -6.41
C LEU A 71 -14.68 -2.81 -6.72
N THR A 72 -14.69 -2.47 -8.00
CA THR A 72 -14.91 -1.09 -8.45
C THR A 72 -16.35 -0.64 -8.21
N ASP A 73 -16.52 0.61 -7.80
CA ASP A 73 -17.83 1.25 -7.64
C ASP A 73 -18.45 1.68 -9.00
N PRO A 74 -19.66 2.29 -9.02
CA PRO A 74 -20.30 2.75 -10.26
C PRO A 74 -19.51 3.78 -11.07
N THR A 75 -18.53 4.46 -10.47
CA THR A 75 -17.62 5.40 -11.13
C THR A 75 -16.34 4.73 -11.64
N GLY A 76 -16.22 3.42 -11.46
CA GLY A 76 -15.03 2.63 -11.77
C GLY A 76 -13.90 2.79 -10.75
N ALA A 77 -14.13 3.51 -9.66
CA ALA A 77 -13.12 3.79 -8.66
C ALA A 77 -12.97 2.60 -7.69
N PHE A 78 -11.75 2.43 -7.19
CA PHE A 78 -11.45 1.46 -6.13
C PHE A 78 -10.47 2.06 -5.12
N ASN A 79 -10.44 1.48 -3.93
CA ASN A 79 -9.50 1.85 -2.87
C ASN A 79 -9.11 0.61 -2.07
N PHE A 80 -7.82 0.26 -2.09
CA PHE A 80 -7.24 -0.71 -1.19
C PHE A 80 -6.84 -0.02 0.12
N THR A 81 -7.03 -0.72 1.24
CA THR A 81 -6.49 -0.32 2.53
C THR A 81 -5.83 -1.53 3.16
N LEU A 82 -4.49 -1.58 3.07
CA LEU A 82 -3.71 -2.68 3.62
C LEU A 82 -3.44 -2.44 5.10
N LYS A 83 -3.63 -3.49 5.90
CA LYS A 83 -3.30 -3.47 7.32
C LYS A 83 -1.83 -3.80 7.53
N PHE A 84 -1.31 -3.49 8.71
CA PHE A 84 0.10 -3.65 9.07
C PHE A 84 0.68 -5.04 8.73
N SER A 85 -0.06 -6.12 8.94
CA SER A 85 0.36 -7.50 8.61
C SER A 85 0.66 -7.68 7.11
N ASP A 86 -0.13 -7.04 6.26
CA ASP A 86 -0.07 -7.20 4.80
C ASP A 86 1.05 -6.31 4.23
N THR A 87 1.39 -5.23 4.94
CA THR A 87 2.45 -4.29 4.55
C THR A 87 3.85 -4.88 4.64
N LEU A 88 4.05 -5.95 5.43
CA LEU A 88 5.32 -6.69 5.48
C LEU A 88 5.67 -7.37 4.15
N LEU A 89 4.66 -7.72 3.35
CA LEU A 89 4.82 -8.37 2.05
C LEU A 89 4.68 -7.38 0.87
N TYR A 90 4.47 -6.10 1.17
CA TYR A 90 4.30 -5.08 0.15
C TYR A 90 5.65 -4.45 -0.22
N ASP A 91 6.08 -4.67 -1.46
CA ASP A 91 7.15 -3.90 -2.10
C ASP A 91 6.59 -3.27 -3.38
N PRO A 92 6.47 -1.93 -3.45
CA PRO A 92 5.88 -1.26 -4.61
C PRO A 92 6.61 -1.55 -5.93
N SER A 93 7.89 -1.96 -5.89
CA SER A 93 8.68 -2.30 -7.06
C SER A 93 8.28 -3.64 -7.69
N TYR A 94 7.65 -4.52 -6.90
CA TYR A 94 7.25 -5.87 -7.30
C TYR A 94 5.74 -6.09 -7.17
N CYS A 95 4.97 -5.00 -7.05
CA CYS A 95 3.52 -5.01 -6.94
C CYS A 95 2.88 -4.33 -8.15
N VAL A 96 1.85 -4.96 -8.68
CA VAL A 96 0.98 -4.44 -9.73
C VAL A 96 -0.47 -4.53 -9.29
N VAL A 97 -1.30 -3.66 -9.84
CA VAL A 97 -2.75 -3.74 -9.68
C VAL A 97 -3.34 -4.36 -10.92
N GLU A 98 -4.04 -5.47 -10.76
CA GLU A 98 -4.69 -6.20 -11.83
C GLU A 98 -6.19 -6.00 -11.78
N ALA A 99 -6.80 -5.54 -12.87
CA ALA A 99 -8.25 -5.39 -12.99
C ALA A 99 -8.79 -6.36 -14.03
N ASN A 100 -9.78 -7.16 -13.66
CA ASN A 100 -10.46 -8.07 -14.58
C ASN A 100 -11.70 -7.41 -15.14
N LEU A 101 -11.72 -7.16 -16.45
CA LEU A 101 -12.88 -6.58 -17.13
C LEU A 101 -14.04 -7.59 -17.10
N PRO A 102 -15.20 -7.23 -16.50
CA PRO A 102 -16.38 -8.09 -16.52
C PRO A 102 -16.95 -8.15 -17.93
N ALA A 103 -17.26 -9.37 -18.38
CA ALA A 103 -17.84 -9.59 -19.70
C ALA A 103 -19.13 -8.77 -19.87
N GLY A 104 -19.19 -7.93 -20.90
CA GLY A 104 -20.40 -7.21 -21.32
C GLY A 104 -20.53 -5.75 -20.85
N ASN A 105 -19.74 -5.30 -19.87
CA ASN A 105 -19.73 -3.88 -19.45
C ASN A 105 -18.77 -3.01 -20.28
N CYS A 106 -18.00 -3.66 -21.15
CA CYS A 106 -17.04 -3.04 -22.05
C CYS A 106 -17.30 -3.49 -23.48
N SER A 107 -17.57 -2.55 -24.40
CA SER A 107 -17.69 -2.82 -25.84
C SER A 107 -16.33 -2.97 -26.53
N LEU A 108 -15.30 -3.37 -25.80
CA LEU A 108 -13.97 -3.66 -26.33
C LEU A 108 -13.92 -5.07 -26.90
N SER A 109 -13.02 -5.30 -27.85
CA SER A 109 -12.70 -6.64 -28.35
C SER A 109 -11.26 -6.98 -27.95
N PRO A 110 -11.01 -8.04 -27.16
CA PRO A 110 -11.99 -8.92 -26.51
C PRO A 110 -12.78 -8.22 -25.37
N PRO A 111 -14.04 -8.63 -25.09
CA PRO A 111 -14.90 -8.01 -24.07
C PRO A 111 -14.48 -8.37 -22.63
N ASN A 112 -13.48 -9.24 -22.51
CA ASN A 112 -12.89 -9.74 -21.29
C ASN A 112 -11.36 -9.66 -21.41
N GLY A 113 -10.71 -9.36 -20.30
CA GLY A 113 -9.26 -9.27 -20.24
C GLY A 113 -8.80 -8.80 -18.87
N THR A 114 -7.54 -9.08 -18.56
CA THR A 114 -6.86 -8.56 -17.37
C THR A 114 -6.05 -7.35 -17.80
N LEU A 115 -6.29 -6.21 -17.15
CA LEU A 115 -5.51 -5.00 -17.32
C LEU A 115 -4.61 -4.83 -16.11
N THR A 116 -3.38 -4.36 -16.33
CA THR A 116 -2.42 -4.11 -15.27
C THR A 116 -2.11 -2.62 -15.16
N ALA A 117 -1.81 -2.17 -13.94
CA ALA A 117 -1.36 -0.81 -13.67
C ALA A 117 -0.27 -0.82 -12.59
N THR A 118 0.71 0.07 -12.75
CA THR A 118 1.72 0.33 -11.74
C THR A 118 1.17 1.23 -10.64
N VAL A 119 1.77 1.17 -9.46
CA VAL A 119 1.44 2.01 -8.31
C VAL A 119 2.48 3.12 -8.14
N ASN A 120 2.02 4.34 -7.94
CA ASN A 120 2.88 5.52 -7.76
C ASN A 120 2.58 6.18 -6.43
N LEU A 121 3.63 6.41 -5.63
CA LEU A 121 3.50 7.10 -4.34
C LEU A 121 3.15 8.57 -4.59
N VAL A 122 2.06 9.04 -3.98
CA VAL A 122 1.63 10.43 -4.09
C VAL A 122 2.05 11.23 -2.87
N ASN A 123 1.77 10.70 -1.68
CA ASN A 123 2.13 11.38 -0.45
C ASN A 123 2.33 10.40 0.72
N VAL A 124 2.98 10.94 1.75
CA VAL A 124 3.19 10.29 3.03
C VAL A 124 2.61 11.18 4.11
N PHE A 125 1.72 10.62 4.92
CA PHE A 125 1.13 11.30 6.06
C PHE A 125 1.60 10.64 7.34
N VAL A 126 2.13 11.44 8.28
CA VAL A 126 2.69 10.94 9.53
C VAL A 126 1.98 11.60 10.69
N THR A 127 1.49 10.78 11.62
CA THR A 127 0.93 11.21 12.90
C THR A 127 1.77 10.63 14.04
N SER A 128 1.42 10.96 15.29
CA SER A 128 2.12 10.42 16.47
C SER A 128 2.01 8.90 16.62
N ALA A 129 1.05 8.26 15.95
CA ALA A 129 0.75 6.83 16.11
C ALA A 129 0.66 6.03 14.78
N LEU A 130 0.56 6.69 13.63
CA LEU A 130 0.32 6.04 12.34
C LEU A 130 1.07 6.76 11.21
N VAL A 131 1.76 5.98 10.37
CA VAL A 131 2.28 6.39 9.07
C VAL A 131 1.34 5.85 7.99
N THR A 132 0.84 6.74 7.15
CA THR A 132 -0.01 6.39 6.02
C THR A 132 0.71 6.74 4.71
N LEU A 133 0.91 5.75 3.87
CA LEU A 133 1.36 5.95 2.49
C LEU A 133 0.15 5.94 1.56
N ASN A 134 -0.01 6.99 0.77
CA ASN A 134 -1.08 7.03 -0.23
C ASN A 134 -0.49 6.94 -1.64
N TYR A 135 -0.96 5.94 -2.37
CA TYR A 135 -0.59 5.64 -3.74
C TYR A 135 -1.78 5.85 -4.67
N ILE A 136 -1.47 6.17 -5.92
CA ILE A 136 -2.42 6.11 -7.03
C ILE A 136 -1.93 5.12 -8.08
N THR A 137 -2.85 4.50 -8.81
CA THR A 137 -2.48 3.70 -9.97
C THR A 137 -2.20 4.58 -11.19
N GLY A 138 -1.29 4.11 -12.04
CA GLY A 138 -1.16 4.58 -13.41
C GLY A 138 -2.37 4.17 -14.28
N PRO A 139 -2.30 4.46 -15.59
CA PRO A 139 -3.30 3.98 -16.53
C PRO A 139 -3.29 2.44 -16.59
N PHE A 140 -4.49 1.86 -16.63
CA PHE A 140 -4.66 0.43 -16.85
C PHE A 140 -4.48 0.11 -18.32
N VAL A 141 -3.57 -0.82 -18.62
CA VAL A 141 -3.26 -1.26 -19.98
C VAL A 141 -3.26 -2.79 -20.05
N GLN A 142 -3.47 -3.31 -21.25
CA GLN A 142 -3.30 -4.74 -21.48
C GLN A 142 -1.81 -5.06 -21.55
N ASN A 143 -1.36 -6.00 -20.71
CA ASN A 143 0.01 -6.52 -20.72
C ASN A 143 0.22 -7.46 -21.92
#